data_AF-A0A7X5D6E2-F1
#
_entry.id   AF-A0A7X5D6E2-F1
#
_cell.length_a   1.000
_cell.length_b   1.000
_cell.length_c   1.000
_cell.angle_alpha   90.00
_cell.angle_beta   90.00
_cell.angle_gamma   90.00
#
_symmetry.space_group_name_H-M   'P 1'
#
loop_
_entity.id
_entity.type
_entity.pdbx_description
1 polymer ?
#
loop_
_entity_poly.entity_id
_entity_poly.type
_entity_poly.pdbx_seq_one_letter_code
_entity_poly.pdbx_strand_id
1 'polypeptide(L)'
;MIVDFAYYTEVFEGTAIPEQYFKRLSKKAERFVNYATCNQADTTSGTVLETVKECICEIAEQYQIMEKLEKQALGEGEKVISSESVGSWSVSYDTPTKTDVNTLEYTTEKNKRLYSIVKEHLAFTGLLYRGVS
;
A
#
# COMPACT_ATOMS: atom_id res chain seq x y z
N MET A 1 -1.87 6.60 15.30
CA MET A 1 -2.30 5.52 14.41
C MET A 1 -3.73 5.82 14.07
N ILE A 2 -3.99 6.14 12.81
CA ILE A 2 -5.28 6.60 12.31
C ILE A 2 -6.28 5.43 12.21
N VAL A 3 -5.76 4.23 11.93
CA VAL A 3 -6.54 3.00 11.74
C VAL A 3 -6.08 1.91 12.70
N ASP A 4 -7.00 1.36 13.49
CA ASP A 4 -6.76 0.16 14.29
C ASP A 4 -7.27 -1.12 13.59
N PHE A 5 -6.99 -2.28 14.20
CA PHE A 5 -7.35 -3.56 13.58
C PHE A 5 -8.86 -3.77 13.52
N ALA A 6 -9.61 -3.27 14.51
CA ALA A 6 -11.07 -3.37 14.53
C ALA A 6 -11.68 -2.61 13.35
N TYR A 7 -11.23 -1.37 13.09
CA TYR A 7 -11.67 -0.63 11.90
C TYR A 7 -11.35 -1.40 10.61
N TYR A 8 -10.14 -1.94 10.50
CA TYR A 8 -9.74 -2.71 9.32
C TYR A 8 -10.66 -3.91 9.05
N THR A 9 -11.03 -4.67 10.09
CA THR A 9 -11.84 -5.88 9.90
C THR A 9 -13.34 -5.63 9.88
N GLU A 10 -13.84 -4.67 10.65
CA GLU A 10 -15.27 -4.48 10.88
C GLU A 10 -15.88 -3.37 10.02
N VAL A 11 -15.09 -2.36 9.63
CA VAL A 11 -15.56 -1.21 8.85
C VAL A 11 -15.04 -1.25 7.42
N PHE A 12 -13.73 -1.46 7.26
CA PHE A 12 -13.12 -1.64 5.94
C PHE A 12 -13.32 -3.05 5.37
N GLU A 13 -13.78 -4.01 6.19
CA GLU A 13 -14.03 -5.41 5.82
C GLU A 13 -12.80 -6.13 5.24
N GLY A 14 -11.61 -5.72 5.68
CA GLY A 14 -10.34 -6.27 5.25
C GLY A 14 -10.08 -7.66 5.82
N THR A 15 -9.53 -8.55 4.97
CA THR A 15 -9.28 -9.96 5.32
C THR A 15 -7.87 -10.45 4.97
N ALA A 16 -7.10 -9.66 4.22
CA ALA A 16 -5.80 -10.08 3.68
C ALA A 16 -4.65 -10.06 4.72
N ILE A 17 -4.78 -9.26 5.78
CA ILE A 17 -3.72 -9.01 6.76
C ILE A 17 -4.04 -9.69 8.11
N PRO A 18 -3.23 -10.69 8.53
CA PRO A 18 -3.30 -11.21 9.89
C PRO A 18 -2.95 -10.13 10.95
N GLU A 19 -3.63 -10.16 12.10
CA GLU A 19 -3.50 -9.16 13.18
C GLU A 19 -2.03 -8.87 13.58
N GLN A 20 -1.22 -9.93 13.72
CA GLN A 20 0.20 -9.82 14.10
C GLN A 20 1.04 -8.97 13.13
N TYR A 21 0.62 -8.85 11.88
CA TYR A 21 1.30 -8.05 10.87
C TYR A 21 0.65 -6.68 10.66
N PHE A 22 -0.63 -6.54 11.02
CA PHE A 22 -1.43 -5.35 10.77
C PHE A 22 -0.76 -4.07 11.28
N LYS A 23 -0.36 -4.05 12.56
CA LYS A 23 0.24 -2.87 13.19
C LYS A 23 1.48 -2.34 12.45
N ARG A 24 2.28 -3.22 11.84
CA ARG A 24 3.47 -2.83 11.08
C ARG A 24 3.10 -2.26 9.72
N LEU A 25 2.17 -2.91 9.02
CA LEU A 25 1.73 -2.53 7.68
C LEU A 25 0.89 -1.25 7.70
N SER A 26 -0.05 -1.13 8.62
CA SER A 26 -0.87 0.07 8.80
C SER A 26 -0.01 1.29 9.12
N LYS A 27 0.98 1.17 10.02
CA LYS A 27 1.95 2.26 10.28
C LYS A 27 2.78 2.64 9.06
N LYS A 28 3.10 1.67 8.21
CA LYS A 28 3.86 1.92 6.97
C LYS A 28 2.98 2.67 5.96
N ALA A 29 1.72 2.27 5.84
CA ALA A 29 0.71 2.93 5.03
C ALA A 29 0.43 4.35 5.51
N GLU A 30 0.18 4.56 6.81
CA GLU A 30 -0.04 5.87 7.44
C GLU A 30 1.11 6.85 7.12
N ARG A 31 2.37 6.41 7.22
CA ARG A 31 3.52 7.24 6.83
C ARG A 31 3.51 7.62 5.36
N PHE A 32 3.10 6.72 4.47
CA PHE A 32 3.04 6.99 3.04
C PHE A 32 1.92 7.99 2.71
N VAL A 33 0.75 7.83 3.34
CA VAL A 33 -0.36 8.77 3.21
C VAL A 33 0.04 10.14 3.74
N ASN A 34 0.61 10.21 4.95
CA ASN A 34 1.09 11.47 5.52
C ASN A 34 2.14 12.15 4.63
N TYR A 35 3.06 11.40 4.03
CA TYR A 35 3.97 11.94 3.03
C TYR A 35 3.23 12.58 1.85
N ALA A 36 2.25 11.87 1.27
CA ALA A 36 1.49 12.36 0.13
C ALA A 36 0.56 13.55 0.44
N THR A 37 0.13 13.69 1.70
CA THR A 37 -0.77 14.76 2.16
C THR A 37 -0.05 15.89 2.90
N CYS A 38 1.29 15.88 2.95
CA CYS A 38 2.09 16.81 3.76
C CYS A 38 1.65 16.86 5.25
N ASN A 39 1.41 15.68 5.85
CA ASN A 39 0.92 15.44 7.21
C ASN A 39 -0.50 15.98 7.51
N GLN A 40 -1.26 16.42 6.51
CA GLN A 40 -2.65 16.88 6.73
C GLN A 40 -3.62 15.73 7.07
N ALA A 41 -3.28 14.48 6.76
CA ALA A 41 -4.09 13.33 7.14
C ALA A 41 -4.21 13.17 8.68
N ASP A 42 -3.21 13.59 9.45
CA ASP A 42 -3.24 13.52 10.92
C ASP A 42 -4.19 14.55 11.58
N THR A 43 -4.54 15.62 10.86
CA THR A 43 -5.36 16.73 11.40
C THR A 43 -6.75 16.81 10.79
N THR A 44 -7.04 15.98 9.78
CA THR A 44 -8.35 15.97 9.13
C THR A 44 -9.40 15.25 9.97
N SER A 45 -10.68 15.51 9.69
CA SER A 45 -11.81 14.95 10.45
C SER A 45 -13.04 14.76 9.55
N GLY A 46 -14.08 14.13 10.10
CA GLY A 46 -15.34 13.89 9.39
C GLY A 46 -15.17 12.92 8.22
N THR A 47 -15.93 13.13 7.14
CA THR A 47 -15.93 12.23 5.98
C THR A 47 -14.57 12.11 5.29
N VAL A 48 -13.75 13.17 5.33
CA VAL A 48 -12.38 13.14 4.78
C VAL A 48 -11.48 12.19 5.57
N LEU A 49 -11.66 12.11 6.89
CA LEU A 49 -10.90 11.17 7.72
C LEU A 49 -11.27 9.72 7.40
N GLU A 50 -12.54 9.43 7.13
CA GLU A 50 -12.95 8.07 6.73
C GLU A 50 -12.30 7.65 5.40
N THR A 51 -12.24 8.54 4.41
CA THR A 51 -11.49 8.28 3.15
C THR A 51 -9.99 8.10 3.38
N VAL A 52 -9.40 8.82 4.34
CA VAL A 52 -8.00 8.59 4.74
C VAL A 52 -7.81 7.21 5.36
N LYS A 53 -8.74 6.76 6.22
CA LYS A 53 -8.68 5.44 6.85
C LYS A 53 -8.81 4.32 5.81
N GLU A 54 -9.72 4.45 4.85
CA GLU A 54 -9.87 3.50 3.72
C GLU A 54 -8.57 3.42 2.90
N CYS A 55 -8.00 4.57 2.53
CA CYS A 55 -6.72 4.66 1.82
C CYS A 55 -5.58 3.96 2.59
N ILE A 56 -5.50 4.14 3.91
CA ILE A 56 -4.48 3.48 4.75
C ILE A 56 -4.68 1.96 4.76
N CYS A 57 -5.92 1.48 4.83
CA CYS A 57 -6.21 0.04 4.81
C CYS A 57 -5.80 -0.59 3.48
N GLU A 58 -6.18 0.00 2.36
CA GLU A 58 -5.85 -0.52 1.03
C GLU A 58 -4.34 -0.52 0.77
N ILE A 59 -3.63 0.55 1.16
CA ILE A 59 -2.16 0.59 1.06
C ILE A 59 -1.51 -0.47 1.97
N ALA A 60 -2.06 -0.75 3.15
CA ALA A 60 -1.56 -1.79 4.02
C ALA A 60 -1.69 -3.18 3.38
N GLU A 61 -2.81 -3.47 2.71
CA GLU A 61 -3.00 -4.71 1.96
C GLU A 61 -2.06 -4.79 0.76
N GLN A 62 -1.89 -3.69 0.03
CA GLN A 62 -0.95 -3.61 -1.08
C GLN A 62 0.50 -3.88 -0.62
N TYR A 63 0.90 -3.40 0.56
CA TYR A 63 2.20 -3.76 1.14
C TYR A 63 2.30 -5.25 1.46
N GLN A 64 1.25 -5.88 1.99
CA GLN A 64 1.23 -7.33 2.24
C GLN A 64 1.42 -8.13 0.94
N ILE A 65 0.76 -7.71 -0.14
CA ILE A 65 0.89 -8.33 -1.47
C ILE A 65 2.33 -8.20 -1.97
N MET A 66 2.89 -6.99 -1.93
CA MET A 66 4.28 -6.75 -2.35
C MET A 66 5.28 -7.59 -1.56
N GLU A 67 5.14 -7.67 -0.23
CA GLU A 67 6.06 -8.47 0.60
C GLU A 67 5.93 -9.98 0.34
N LYS A 68 4.72 -10.49 0.03
CA LYS A 68 4.54 -11.89 -0.38
C LYS A 68 5.25 -12.17 -1.71
N LEU A 69 5.12 -11.28 -2.70
CA LEU A 69 5.76 -11.41 -4.01
C LEU A 69 7.28 -11.32 -3.90
N GLU A 70 7.81 -10.41 -3.09
CA GLU A 70 9.25 -10.30 -2.78
C GLU A 70 9.80 -11.61 -2.18
N LYS A 71 9.09 -12.22 -1.23
CA LYS A 71 9.50 -13.52 -0.64
C LYS A 71 9.43 -14.67 -1.65
N GLN A 72 8.41 -14.72 -2.49
CA GLN A 72 8.29 -15.72 -3.55
C GLN A 72 9.41 -15.61 -4.56
N ALA A 73 9.76 -14.38 -4.96
CA ALA A 73 10.87 -14.09 -5.85
C ALA A 73 12.22 -14.58 -5.31
N LEU A 74 12.39 -14.56 -3.99
CA LEU A 74 13.60 -15.05 -3.30
C LEU A 74 13.56 -16.57 -3.03
N GLY A 75 12.49 -17.27 -3.42
CA GLY A 75 12.30 -18.69 -3.12
C GLY A 75 11.97 -19.00 -1.65
N GLU A 76 11.69 -17.97 -0.83
CA GLU A 76 11.40 -18.07 0.60
C GLU A 76 9.89 -18.05 0.91
N GLY A 77 9.04 -17.93 -0.12
CA GLY A 77 7.58 -17.92 0.01
C GLY A 77 6.93 -19.30 -0.12
N GLU A 78 5.75 -19.48 0.48
CA GLU A 78 4.88 -20.61 0.13
C GLU A 78 4.60 -20.59 -1.38
N LYS A 79 4.66 -21.77 -2.02
CA LYS A 79 4.23 -21.97 -3.41
C LYS A 79 2.74 -21.67 -3.50
N VAL A 80 2.38 -20.43 -3.77
CA VAL A 80 1.03 -20.08 -4.17
C VAL A 80 0.86 -20.66 -5.56
N ILE A 81 0.01 -21.68 -5.68
CA ILE A 81 -0.40 -22.24 -6.96
C ILE A 81 -1.01 -21.09 -7.75
N SER A 82 -0.29 -20.68 -8.79
CA SER A 82 -0.70 -19.69 -9.77
C SER A 82 -1.98 -20.18 -10.46
N SER A 83 -3.15 -19.64 -10.12
CA SER A 83 -4.33 -19.80 -10.99
C SER A 83 -5.16 -18.56 -11.20
N GLU A 84 -4.87 -17.43 -10.55
CA GLU A 84 -5.60 -16.19 -10.84
C GLU A 84 -4.61 -15.05 -10.97
N SER A 85 -4.46 -14.60 -12.22
CA SER A 85 -3.81 -13.34 -12.57
C SER A 85 -4.53 -12.20 -11.85
N VAL A 86 -4.06 -11.84 -10.65
CA VAL A 86 -4.40 -10.56 -10.04
C VAL A 86 -3.86 -9.49 -10.98
N GLY A 87 -4.78 -8.73 -11.58
CA GLY A 87 -4.57 -7.96 -12.80
C GLY A 87 -3.24 -7.21 -12.87
N SER A 88 -2.53 -7.42 -13.98
CA SER A 88 -1.44 -6.58 -14.47
C SER A 88 -0.22 -6.39 -13.56
N TRP A 89 0.02 -7.24 -12.55
CA TRP A 89 1.39 -7.43 -12.04
C TRP A 89 2.15 -8.43 -12.94
N SER A 90 2.12 -8.19 -14.25
CA SER A 90 3.06 -8.77 -15.21
C SER A 90 4.22 -7.78 -15.39
N VAL A 91 4.80 -7.30 -14.28
CA VAL A 91 6.18 -6.84 -14.36
C VAL A 91 6.94 -8.11 -14.71
N SER A 92 7.62 -8.13 -15.86
CA SER A 92 8.50 -9.24 -16.23
C SER A 92 9.52 -9.44 -15.11
N TYR A 93 9.22 -10.36 -14.19
CA TYR A 93 10.12 -10.76 -13.13
C TYR A 93 11.15 -11.69 -13.75
N ASP A 94 12.19 -11.10 -14.32
CA ASP A 94 13.52 -11.58 -14.03
C ASP A 94 13.80 -11.18 -12.58
N THR A 95 13.36 -12.03 -11.66
CA THR A 95 13.75 -11.95 -10.26
C THR A 95 15.27 -11.91 -10.16
N PRO A 96 15.85 -11.00 -9.34
CA PRO A 96 17.28 -10.84 -9.23
C PRO A 96 17.91 -12.08 -8.59
N THR A 97 18.35 -13.04 -9.41
CA THR A 97 19.68 -13.59 -9.18
C THR A 97 20.63 -12.40 -9.10
N LYS A 98 21.36 -12.29 -7.99
CA LYS A 98 22.43 -11.30 -7.78
C LYS A 98 23.00 -10.80 -9.12
N THR A 99 23.02 -9.49 -9.31
CA THR A 99 23.52 -8.70 -10.47
C THR A 99 22.40 -8.29 -11.45
N ASP A 100 22.17 -6.96 -11.57
CA ASP A 100 21.46 -6.27 -12.67
C ASP A 100 19.95 -5.93 -12.60
N VAL A 101 19.32 -5.83 -11.42
CA VAL A 101 18.08 -5.03 -11.30
C VAL A 101 18.41 -3.64 -10.74
N ASN A 102 18.11 -2.60 -11.52
CA ASN A 102 18.22 -1.21 -11.07
C ASN A 102 17.25 -1.00 -9.90
N THR A 103 17.74 -1.09 -8.66
CA THR A 103 16.95 -1.01 -7.42
C THR A 103 16.09 0.27 -7.36
N LEU A 104 16.51 1.32 -8.07
CA LEU A 104 15.77 2.56 -8.24
C LEU A 104 14.46 2.36 -9.02
N GLU A 105 14.47 1.58 -10.09
CA GLU A 105 13.30 1.33 -10.93
C GLU A 105 12.23 0.55 -10.17
N TYR A 106 12.63 -0.52 -9.47
CA TYR A 106 11.73 -1.28 -8.59
C TYR A 106 11.06 -0.40 -7.52
N THR A 107 11.86 0.43 -6.84
CA THR A 107 11.34 1.35 -5.82
C THR A 107 10.39 2.38 -6.42
N THR A 108 10.68 2.85 -7.65
CA THR A 108 9.86 3.81 -8.37
C THR A 108 8.50 3.22 -8.74
N GLU A 109 8.46 2.02 -9.31
CA GLU A 109 7.20 1.34 -9.68
C GLU A 109 6.35 1.02 -8.45
N LYS A 110 6.99 0.57 -7.37
CA LYS A 110 6.31 0.37 -6.09
C LYS A 110 5.64 1.65 -5.60
N ASN A 111 6.37 2.76 -5.60
CA ASN A 111 5.84 4.04 -5.17
C ASN A 111 4.72 4.55 -6.09
N LYS A 112 4.82 4.34 -7.41
CA LYS A 112 3.76 4.69 -8.37
C LYS A 112 2.47 3.94 -8.06
N ARG A 113 2.55 2.64 -7.76
CA ARG A 113 1.38 1.82 -7.38
C ARG A 113 0.74 2.27 -6.08
N LEU A 114 1.54 2.58 -5.06
CA LEU A 114 1.00 3.09 -3.80
C LEU A 114 0.38 4.48 -3.98
N TYR A 115 1.00 5.33 -4.81
CA TYR A 115 0.47 6.66 -5.12
C TYR A 115 -0.79 6.62 -6.01
N SER A 116 -1.00 5.57 -6.79
CA SER A 116 -2.27 5.41 -7.52
C SER A 116 -3.43 5.20 -6.56
N ILE A 117 -3.25 4.39 -5.51
CA ILE A 117 -4.25 4.19 -4.44
C ILE A 117 -4.51 5.52 -3.72
N VAL A 118 -3.45 6.25 -3.36
CA VAL A 118 -3.60 7.60 -2.76
C VAL A 118 -4.44 8.53 -3.62
N LYS A 119 -4.21 8.55 -4.95
CA LYS A 119 -5.00 9.41 -5.85
C LYS A 119 -6.45 8.96 -5.94
N GLU A 120 -6.70 7.66 -6.03
CA GLU A 120 -8.05 7.11 -6.10
C GLU A 120 -8.91 7.54 -4.91
N HIS A 121 -8.35 7.44 -3.71
CA HIS A 121 -9.03 7.85 -2.48
C HIS A 121 -9.06 9.37 -2.30
N LEU A 122 -7.92 10.05 -2.47
CA LEU A 122 -7.73 11.39 -1.91
C LEU A 122 -7.80 12.53 -2.95
N ALA A 123 -7.94 12.27 -4.26
CA ALA A 123 -7.88 13.31 -5.30
C ALA A 123 -8.87 14.48 -5.10
N PHE A 124 -10.04 14.21 -4.53
CA PHE A 124 -11.11 15.19 -4.33
C PHE A 124 -11.25 15.69 -2.90
N THR A 125 -10.36 15.25 -1.99
CA THR A 125 -10.40 15.63 -0.57
C THR A 125 -9.75 16.99 -0.28
N GLY A 126 -8.94 17.50 -1.22
CA GLY A 126 -8.10 18.69 -1.01
C GLY A 126 -6.80 18.42 -0.22
N LEU A 127 -6.56 17.18 0.22
CA LEU A 127 -5.37 16.84 1.01
C LEU A 127 -4.08 16.71 0.18
N LEU A 128 -4.20 16.36 -1.11
CA LEU A 128 -3.04 16.16 -1.97
C LEU A 128 -2.40 17.48 -2.37
N TYR A 129 -1.07 17.53 -2.31
CA TYR A 129 -0.32 18.67 -2.81
C TYR A 129 -0.54 18.85 -4.33
N ARG A 130 -1.09 19.99 -4.72
CA ARG A 130 -1.43 20.31 -6.12
C ARG A 130 -0.32 21.05 -6.89
N GLY A 131 0.85 21.24 -6.28
CA GLY A 131 1.88 22.13 -6.81
C GLY A 131 1.60 23.60 -6.46
N VAL A 132 2.65 24.41 -6.45
CA VAL A 132 2.51 25.87 -6.58
C VAL A 132 2.26 26.17 -8.05
N SER A 133 1.11 26.78 -8.35
CA SER A 133 0.79 27.39 -9.66
C SER A 133 1.49 28.72 -9.83
#